data_AF-A0ABD1MKU2-F1
#
_entry.id   AF-A0ABD1MKU2-F1
#
_cell.length_a   1.000
_cell.length_b   1.000
_cell.length_c   1.000
_cell.angle_alpha   90.00
_cell.angle_beta   90.00
_cell.angle_gamma   90.00
#
_symmetry.space_group_name_H-M   'P 1'
#
loop_
_entity.id
_entity.type
_entity.pdbx_description
1 polymer ?
#
loop_
_entity_poly.entity_id
_entity_poly.type
_entity_poly.pdbx_seq_one_letter_code
_entity_poly.pdbx_strand_id
1 'polypeptide(L)'
;MGQTESAEAVAETQITTNNNDFSNPTCLESALAEAAAYGSQQHPESVEAMAQKALECPCIADLRTGPCGSQFSEAFLCFLKSTTEEKGSDCVHPFVALQSCIKANPNAFSEDIIGEDESKESEPIQEYKILPPKWSKESKSPKSRL
;
A
#
# COMPACT_ATOMS: atom_id res chain seq x y z
N MET A 1 43.39 10.85 -48.82
CA MET A 1 43.27 9.38 -48.89
C MET A 1 44.61 8.80 -48.47
N GLY A 2 44.67 8.13 -47.33
CA GLY A 2 45.89 7.57 -46.75
C GLY A 2 45.57 6.87 -45.44
N GLN A 3 45.80 5.55 -45.44
CA GLN A 3 45.74 4.55 -44.36
C GLN A 3 46.68 4.93 -43.19
N THR A 4 46.67 4.40 -41.97
CA THR A 4 45.91 3.43 -41.13
C THR A 4 46.70 3.42 -39.81
N GLU A 5 46.05 3.31 -38.65
CA GLU A 5 46.58 2.52 -37.50
C GLU A 5 45.56 2.49 -36.36
N SER A 6 45.21 1.28 -35.91
CA SER A 6 45.06 0.86 -34.50
C SER A 6 44.06 -0.28 -34.40
N ALA A 7 44.60 -1.43 -34.02
CA ALA A 7 43.90 -2.64 -33.64
C ALA A 7 43.39 -2.51 -32.20
N GLU A 8 42.21 -3.05 -31.92
CA GLU A 8 41.91 -3.60 -30.60
C GLU A 8 41.14 -4.92 -30.76
N ALA A 9 41.62 -5.92 -30.03
CA ALA A 9 41.29 -7.31 -30.17
C ALA A 9 39.96 -7.62 -29.47
N VAL A 10 39.08 -8.31 -30.19
CA VAL A 10 37.90 -8.98 -29.63
C VAL A 10 38.37 -10.29 -29.03
N ALA A 11 38.48 -10.34 -27.69
CA ALA A 11 38.67 -11.58 -26.96
C ALA A 11 37.32 -12.08 -26.43
N GLU A 12 36.76 -12.97 -27.23
CA GLU A 12 35.69 -13.89 -26.92
C GLU A 12 36.06 -14.73 -25.68
N THR A 13 35.21 -14.76 -24.65
CA THR A 13 35.29 -15.80 -23.61
C THR A 13 33.89 -16.29 -23.27
N GLN A 14 33.45 -17.19 -24.15
CA GLN A 14 32.69 -18.42 -23.91
C GLN A 14 31.93 -18.50 -22.57
N ILE A 15 30.61 -18.30 -22.67
CA ILE A 15 29.62 -18.81 -21.73
C ILE A 15 29.65 -20.34 -21.84
N THR A 16 30.29 -21.01 -20.88
CA THR A 16 30.22 -22.47 -20.73
C THR A 16 29.29 -22.79 -19.58
N THR A 17 28.11 -23.33 -19.93
CA THR A 17 27.21 -24.03 -19.02
C THR A 17 27.91 -25.31 -18.52
N ASN A 18 28.02 -25.50 -17.20
CA ASN A 18 28.08 -26.85 -16.62
C ASN A 18 27.53 -26.86 -15.19
N ASN A 19 26.69 -27.87 -14.93
CA ASN A 19 25.88 -28.08 -13.73
C ASN A 19 26.68 -28.62 -12.54
N ASN A 20 26.13 -28.37 -11.34
CA ASN A 20 26.44 -28.92 -10.02
C ASN A 20 27.76 -28.50 -9.38
N ASP A 21 27.68 -27.49 -8.50
CA ASP A 21 28.45 -27.51 -7.25
C ASP A 21 27.57 -27.10 -6.07
N PHE A 22 27.58 -27.94 -5.05
CA PHE A 22 26.78 -27.85 -3.83
C PHE A 22 27.28 -26.66 -2.98
N SER A 23 26.35 -25.86 -2.48
CA SER A 23 26.48 -25.15 -1.18
C SER A 23 27.77 -24.34 -0.97
N ASN A 24 27.97 -23.26 -1.73
CA ASN A 24 28.93 -22.24 -1.32
C ASN A 24 28.22 -21.25 -0.37
N PRO A 25 28.49 -21.26 0.96
CA PRO A 25 27.81 -20.36 1.90
C PRO A 25 28.03 -18.89 1.52
N THR A 26 29.16 -18.59 0.88
CA THR A 26 29.56 -17.26 0.42
C THR A 26 28.63 -16.66 -0.63
N CYS A 27 27.98 -17.47 -1.48
CA CYS A 27 27.09 -16.96 -2.52
C CYS A 27 25.75 -16.48 -1.92
N LEU A 28 25.19 -17.27 -0.99
CA LEU A 28 24.00 -16.88 -0.27
C LEU A 28 24.30 -15.73 0.71
N GLU A 29 25.46 -15.73 1.36
CA GLU A 29 25.92 -14.63 2.23
C GLU A 29 26.05 -13.32 1.45
N SER A 30 26.63 -13.34 0.25
CA SER A 30 26.69 -12.17 -0.63
C SER A 30 25.30 -11.71 -1.05
N ALA A 31 24.41 -12.61 -1.46
CA ALA A 31 23.03 -12.27 -1.81
C ALA A 31 22.23 -11.71 -0.62
N LEU A 32 22.44 -12.24 0.58
CA LEU A 32 21.85 -11.73 1.83
C LEU A 32 22.45 -10.37 2.20
N ALA A 33 23.75 -10.15 1.99
CA ALA A 33 24.43 -8.88 2.22
C ALA A 33 23.99 -7.81 1.21
N GLU A 34 23.77 -8.17 -0.05
CA GLU A 34 23.21 -7.29 -1.10
C GLU A 34 21.74 -6.96 -0.80
N ALA A 35 20.94 -7.93 -0.37
CA ALA A 35 19.56 -7.70 0.07
C ALA A 35 19.49 -6.83 1.33
N ALA A 36 20.39 -7.05 2.29
CA ALA A 36 20.51 -6.23 3.49
C ALA A 36 21.02 -4.82 3.18
N ALA A 37 21.95 -4.66 2.23
CA ALA A 37 22.44 -3.36 1.77
C ALA A 37 21.35 -2.57 1.02
N TYR A 38 20.51 -3.25 0.23
CA TYR A 38 19.33 -2.62 -0.37
C TYR A 38 18.29 -2.22 0.69
N GLY A 39 18.15 -3.04 1.76
CA GLY A 39 17.34 -2.70 2.93
C GLY A 39 17.95 -1.64 3.86
N SER A 40 19.25 -1.35 3.73
CA SER A 40 20.01 -0.44 4.61
C SER A 40 20.37 0.91 3.98
N GLN A 41 20.12 1.12 2.67
CA GLN A 41 20.19 2.43 2.01
C GLN A 41 18.95 3.31 2.29
N GLN A 42 18.18 2.98 3.31
CA GLN A 42 17.05 3.76 3.76
C GLN A 42 17.47 4.42 5.07
N HIS A 43 17.82 5.70 4.98
CA HIS A 43 17.51 6.63 6.08
C HIS A 43 16.11 6.20 6.55
N PRO A 44 15.87 5.85 7.83
CA PRO A 44 14.54 5.44 8.25
C PRO A 44 13.65 6.64 7.94
N GLU A 45 12.96 6.57 6.80
CA GLU A 45 11.84 7.45 6.54
C GLU A 45 10.93 7.10 7.69
N SER A 46 10.85 8.01 8.65
CA SER A 46 9.98 7.89 9.82
C SER A 46 8.64 7.36 9.33
N VAL A 47 7.93 6.57 10.15
CA VAL A 47 6.56 6.14 9.83
C VAL A 47 5.71 7.33 9.33
N GLU A 48 6.02 8.53 9.84
CA GLU A 48 5.53 9.81 9.33
C GLU A 48 5.81 10.08 7.85
N ALA A 49 7.07 10.00 7.43
CA ALA A 49 7.50 10.27 6.06
C ALA A 49 6.92 9.24 5.08
N MET A 50 6.85 7.97 5.48
CA MET A 50 6.19 6.93 4.69
C MET A 50 4.68 7.19 4.55
N ALA A 51 4.01 7.55 5.65
CA ALA A 51 2.59 7.87 5.62
C ALA A 51 2.29 9.08 4.73
N GLN A 52 3.14 10.11 4.81
CA GLN A 52 3.03 11.30 3.97
C GLN A 52 3.22 10.96 2.48
N LYS A 53 4.24 10.17 2.16
CA LYS A 53 4.48 9.70 0.79
C LYS A 53 3.33 8.86 0.24
N ALA A 54 2.72 8.02 1.07
CA ALA A 54 1.53 7.27 0.71
C ALA A 54 0.35 8.20 0.43
N LEU A 55 0.17 9.25 1.22
CA LEU A 55 -0.88 10.27 1.02
C LEU A 55 -0.72 11.04 -0.31
N GLU A 56 0.51 11.15 -0.82
CA GLU A 56 0.84 11.84 -2.07
C GLU A 56 0.74 10.94 -3.31
N CYS A 57 0.45 9.65 -3.15
CA CYS A 57 0.35 8.72 -4.28
C CYS A 57 -0.80 9.12 -5.22
N PRO A 58 -0.56 9.22 -6.54
CA PRO A 58 -1.59 9.65 -7.49
C PRO A 58 -2.83 8.74 -7.51
N CYS A 59 -2.71 7.47 -7.10
CA CYS A 59 -3.82 6.53 -7.04
C CYS A 59 -4.94 6.94 -6.08
N ILE A 60 -4.64 7.75 -5.06
CA ILE A 60 -5.61 8.24 -4.06
C ILE A 60 -5.84 9.76 -4.16
N ALA A 61 -5.35 10.40 -5.23
CA ALA A 61 -5.44 11.84 -5.40
C ALA A 61 -6.88 12.34 -5.41
N ASP A 62 -7.80 11.59 -6.04
CA ASP A 62 -9.22 11.94 -6.14
C ASP A 62 -9.89 11.94 -4.76
N LEU A 63 -9.54 10.96 -3.92
CA LEU A 63 -10.04 10.86 -2.54
C LEU A 63 -9.58 12.06 -1.68
N ARG A 64 -8.36 12.56 -1.91
CA ARG A 64 -7.78 13.70 -1.19
C ARG A 64 -8.27 15.07 -1.68
N THR A 65 -8.61 15.19 -2.95
CA THR A 65 -8.94 16.49 -3.57
C THR A 65 -10.45 16.79 -3.54
N GLY A 66 -11.27 15.78 -3.25
CA GLY A 66 -12.72 15.90 -3.13
C GLY A 66 -13.23 16.64 -1.87
N PRO A 67 -14.56 16.82 -1.76
CA PRO A 67 -15.19 17.58 -0.66
C PRO A 67 -14.99 16.96 0.73
N CYS A 68 -14.64 15.68 0.81
CA CYS A 68 -14.30 14.97 2.05
C CYS A 68 -12.80 14.69 2.22
N GLY A 69 -11.96 15.32 1.39
CA GLY A 69 -10.54 15.02 1.29
C GLY A 69 -9.72 15.33 2.53
N SER A 70 -10.11 16.34 3.31
CA SER A 70 -9.47 16.63 4.61
C SER A 70 -9.67 15.48 5.59
N GLN A 71 -10.90 15.03 5.76
CA GLN A 71 -11.22 13.92 6.68
C GLN A 71 -10.58 12.61 6.20
N PHE A 72 -10.51 12.39 4.88
CA PHE A 72 -9.81 11.26 4.30
C PHE A 72 -8.33 11.28 4.66
N SER A 73 -7.66 12.41 4.44
CA SER A 73 -6.23 12.56 4.70
C SER A 73 -5.90 12.34 6.17
N GLU A 74 -6.69 12.92 7.08
CA GLU A 74 -6.52 12.74 8.53
C GLU A 74 -6.69 11.28 8.96
N ALA A 75 -7.76 10.62 8.51
CA ALA A 75 -8.02 9.23 8.85
C ALA A 75 -6.95 8.29 8.27
N PHE A 76 -6.54 8.52 7.03
CA PHE A 76 -5.54 7.73 6.31
C PHE A 76 -4.16 7.84 6.97
N LEU A 77 -3.70 9.06 7.27
CA LEU A 77 -2.45 9.27 7.97
C LEU A 77 -2.48 8.67 9.38
N CYS A 78 -3.57 8.86 10.12
CA CYS A 78 -3.72 8.26 11.45
C CYS A 78 -3.57 6.73 11.37
N PHE A 79 -4.26 6.08 10.44
CA PHE A 79 -4.18 4.63 10.27
C PHE A 79 -2.76 4.13 9.97
N LEU A 80 -2.03 4.79 9.05
CA LEU A 80 -0.66 4.41 8.69
C LEU A 80 0.33 4.65 9.84
N LYS A 81 0.08 5.68 10.66
CA LYS A 81 0.91 6.05 11.81
C LYS A 81 0.60 5.24 13.07
N SER A 82 -0.60 4.66 13.16
CA SER A 82 -1.05 3.89 14.31
C SER A 82 -0.08 2.74 14.61
N THR A 83 0.37 2.65 15.85
CA THR A 83 1.28 1.58 16.34
C THR A 83 0.57 0.57 17.24
N THR A 84 -0.76 0.69 17.39
CA THR A 84 -1.58 -0.22 18.19
C THR A 84 -1.63 -1.62 17.59
N GLU A 85 -1.86 -2.65 18.43
CA GLU A 85 -1.93 -4.06 17.98
C GLU A 85 -3.00 -4.25 16.90
N GLU A 86 -4.16 -3.64 17.10
CA GLU A 86 -5.21 -3.52 16.11
C GLU A 86 -5.06 -2.15 15.47
N LYS A 87 -4.44 -2.12 14.29
CA LYS A 87 -4.12 -0.90 13.54
C LYS A 87 -5.35 0.00 13.42
N GLY A 88 -5.19 1.26 13.81
CA GLY A 88 -6.22 2.29 13.70
C GLY A 88 -7.33 2.21 14.75
N SER A 89 -7.20 1.36 15.77
CA SER A 89 -8.12 1.37 16.93
C SER A 89 -8.09 2.70 17.70
N ASP A 90 -6.97 3.42 17.64
CA ASP A 90 -6.79 4.79 18.14
C ASP A 90 -7.31 5.88 17.18
N CYS A 91 -7.68 5.52 15.96
CA CYS A 91 -8.06 6.44 14.87
C CYS A 91 -9.56 6.49 14.59
N VAL A 92 -10.40 5.94 15.48
CA VAL A 92 -11.85 5.84 15.27
C VAL A 92 -12.50 7.21 14.98
N HIS A 93 -12.08 8.25 15.69
CA HIS A 93 -12.68 9.58 15.53
C HIS A 93 -12.48 10.19 14.13
N PRO A 94 -11.25 10.23 13.56
CA PRO A 94 -11.03 10.59 12.16
C PRO A 94 -11.90 9.80 11.16
N PHE A 95 -12.03 8.47 11.33
CA PHE A 95 -12.86 7.65 10.43
C PHE A 95 -14.35 7.96 10.55
N VAL A 96 -14.86 8.25 11.75
CA VAL A 96 -16.25 8.68 11.96
C VAL A 96 -16.52 10.04 11.30
N ALA A 97 -15.56 10.96 11.37
CA ALA A 97 -15.68 12.26 10.71
C ALA A 97 -15.71 12.11 9.18
N LEU A 98 -14.85 11.25 8.62
CA LEU A 98 -14.88 10.90 7.19
C LEU A 98 -16.23 10.30 6.79
N GLN A 99 -16.72 9.29 7.53
CA GLN A 99 -18.02 8.69 7.24
C GLN A 99 -19.17 9.71 7.30
N SER A 100 -19.13 10.62 8.27
CA SER A 100 -20.14 11.66 8.42
C SER A 100 -20.11 12.63 7.22
N CYS A 101 -18.92 12.96 6.72
CA CYS A 101 -18.77 13.78 5.52
C CYS A 101 -19.35 13.10 4.28
N ILE A 102 -19.05 11.81 4.08
CA ILE A 102 -19.56 11.02 2.94
C ILE A 102 -21.08 10.97 2.96
N LYS A 103 -21.68 10.72 4.13
CA LYS A 103 -23.13 10.71 4.28
C LYS A 103 -23.79 12.05 3.94
N ALA A 104 -23.12 13.16 4.26
CA ALA A 104 -23.60 14.50 3.92
C ALA A 104 -23.36 14.86 2.44
N ASN A 105 -22.42 14.19 1.77
CA ASN A 105 -22.01 14.47 0.40
C ASN A 105 -22.01 13.16 -0.41
N PRO A 106 -23.17 12.66 -0.84
CA PRO A 106 -23.26 11.39 -1.56
C PRO A 106 -22.49 11.38 -2.88
N ASN A 107 -22.21 12.56 -3.46
CA ASN A 107 -21.40 12.72 -4.68
C ASN A 107 -19.92 13.03 -4.37
N ALA A 108 -19.47 12.86 -3.12
CA ALA A 108 -18.10 13.21 -2.71
C ALA A 108 -17.01 12.34 -3.34
N PHE A 109 -17.37 11.11 -3.67
CA PHE A 109 -16.51 10.14 -4.34
C PHE A 109 -17.30 9.55 -5.50
N SER A 110 -16.61 9.08 -6.53
CA SER A 110 -17.24 8.46 -7.70
C SER A 110 -18.12 7.28 -7.29
N GLU A 111 -19.22 7.05 -8.02
CA GLU A 111 -20.13 5.91 -7.80
C GLU A 111 -19.38 4.56 -7.88
N ASP A 112 -18.27 4.50 -8.62
CA ASP A 112 -17.36 3.34 -8.63
C ASP A 112 -16.77 2.98 -7.25
N ILE A 113 -16.68 3.96 -6.34
CA ILE A 113 -16.09 3.84 -4.99
C ILE A 113 -17.18 3.79 -3.91
N ILE A 114 -18.26 4.56 -4.09
CA ILE A 114 -19.44 4.53 -3.22
C ILE A 114 -20.42 3.52 -3.81
N GLY A 115 -20.13 2.22 -3.64
CA GLY A 115 -20.99 1.17 -4.19
C GLY A 115 -22.48 1.45 -3.95
N GLU A 116 -23.23 1.55 -5.05
CA GLU A 116 -24.65 1.90 -5.06
C GLU A 116 -25.48 0.93 -4.20
N ASP A 117 -26.12 1.46 -3.15
CA ASP A 117 -27.18 0.76 -2.39
C ASP A 117 -28.55 0.87 -3.08
N GLU A 118 -28.67 1.49 -4.27
CA GLU A 118 -29.97 1.64 -4.93
C GLU A 118 -29.91 1.41 -6.46
N SER A 119 -29.96 0.14 -6.84
CA SER A 119 -30.51 -0.36 -8.11
C SER A 119 -29.85 0.07 -9.44
N LYS A 120 -28.95 -0.79 -9.96
CA LYS A 120 -29.03 -1.37 -11.33
C LYS A 120 -28.00 -2.48 -11.55
N GLU A 121 -28.45 -3.52 -12.26
CA GLU A 121 -27.69 -4.67 -12.71
C GLU A 121 -26.61 -4.26 -13.74
N SER A 122 -25.33 -4.50 -13.44
CA SER A 122 -24.38 -5.35 -14.21
C SER A 122 -22.92 -4.88 -14.15
N GLU A 123 -22.06 -5.64 -13.44
CA GLU A 123 -20.67 -6.07 -13.73
C GLU A 123 -20.14 -6.76 -12.44
N PRO A 124 -19.28 -7.80 -12.51
CA PRO A 124 -18.95 -8.63 -11.35
C PRO A 124 -18.02 -7.88 -10.39
N ILE A 125 -18.61 -7.29 -9.35
CA ILE A 125 -17.90 -6.79 -8.17
C ILE A 125 -17.09 -7.96 -7.63
N GLN A 126 -15.75 -7.89 -7.67
CA GLN A 126 -14.92 -8.86 -6.96
C GLN A 126 -15.36 -8.81 -5.50
N GLU A 127 -15.85 -9.93 -4.96
CA GLU A 127 -16.36 -10.02 -3.59
C GLU A 127 -15.19 -9.86 -2.60
N TYR A 128 -14.75 -8.61 -2.38
CA TYR A 128 -13.87 -8.29 -1.27
C TYR A 128 -14.71 -8.36 0.01
N LYS A 129 -14.54 -9.47 0.75
CA LYS A 129 -15.15 -9.64 2.07
C LYS A 129 -14.54 -8.61 3.01
N ILE A 130 -15.22 -7.47 3.17
CA ILE A 130 -14.88 -6.48 4.19
C ILE A 130 -15.10 -7.16 5.55
N LEU A 131 -14.01 -7.55 6.20
CA LEU A 131 -14.06 -8.11 7.54
C LEU A 131 -14.16 -6.94 8.53
N PRO A 132 -15.31 -6.75 9.21
CA PRO A 132 -15.42 -5.69 10.19
C PRO A 132 -14.46 -5.96 11.36
N PRO A 133 -13.81 -4.92 11.90
CA PRO A 133 -12.91 -5.08 13.04
C PRO A 133 -13.69 -5.63 14.24
N LYS A 134 -12.97 -6.29 15.16
CA LYS A 134 -13.61 -7.14 16.19
C LYS A 134 -14.53 -6.34 17.11
N TRP A 135 -14.24 -5.06 17.32
CA TRP A 135 -15.03 -4.12 18.13
C TRP A 135 -16.33 -3.64 17.45
N SER A 136 -16.44 -3.72 16.12
CA SER A 136 -17.64 -3.30 15.39
C SER A 136 -18.80 -4.30 15.53
N LYS A 137 -18.56 -5.49 16.07
CA LYS A 137 -19.61 -6.46 16.39
C LYS A 137 -20.35 -6.02 17.64
N GLU A 138 -21.53 -5.42 17.44
CA GLU A 138 -22.39 -4.98 18.52
C GLU A 138 -22.73 -6.15 19.45
N SER A 139 -22.39 -5.99 20.74
CA SER A 139 -22.87 -6.89 21.78
C SER A 139 -24.38 -6.68 21.89
N LYS A 140 -25.16 -7.63 21.36
CA LYS A 140 -26.61 -7.67 21.59
C LYS A 140 -26.85 -7.75 23.09
N SER A 141 -27.04 -6.60 23.74
CA SER A 141 -27.62 -6.54 25.07
C SER A 141 -29.05 -7.08 24.97
N PRO A 142 -29.46 -8.02 25.83
CA PRO A 142 -30.82 -8.54 25.80
C PRO A 142 -31.77 -7.41 26.18
N LYS A 143 -32.61 -6.99 25.23
CA LYS A 143 -33.76 -6.12 25.51
C LYS A 143 -34.59 -6.79 26.59
N SER A 144 -34.57 -6.19 27.79
CA SER A 144 -35.48 -6.47 28.88
C SER A 144 -36.92 -6.44 28.35
N ARG A 145 -37.59 -7.60 28.33
CA ARG A 145 -39.04 -7.65 28.12
C ARG A 145 -39.72 -7.06 29.36
N LEU A 146 -40.35 -5.90 29.21
CA LEU A 146 -41.55 -5.54 29.96
C LEU A 146 -42.74 -5.56 28.98
#